data_AF-A0A6B0XG65-F1
#
_entry.id   AF-A0A6B0XG65-F1
#
_cell.length_a   1.000
_cell.length_b   1.000
_cell.length_c   1.000
_cell.angle_alpha   90.00
_cell.angle_beta   90.00
_cell.angle_gamma   90.00
#
_symmetry.space_group_name_H-M   'P 1'
#
loop_
_entity.id
_entity.type
_entity.pdbx_description
1 polymer ?
#
loop_
_entity_poly.entity_id
_entity_poly.type
_entity_poly.pdbx_seq_one_letter_code
_entity_poly.pdbx_strand_id
1 'polypeptide(L)'
;VYICNILKCRPPNNRDPQPDEIEQCEPYLKRQIEIVQPRVICTLGRFAAQTLLRSHEPMGRLRDQDHHYEGIPLVATYHPAALLRNSQWKRPTWEDMKRVRKLYDGVDL
;
A
#
# COMPACT_ATOMS: atom_id res chain seq x y z
N VAL A 1 1.36 -14.92 2.35
CA VAL A 1 1.03 -13.51 1.98
C VAL A 1 -0.37 -13.47 1.40
N TYR A 2 -1.12 -12.40 1.65
CA TYR A 2 -2.43 -12.14 1.04
C TYR A 2 -2.32 -10.86 0.19
N ILE A 3 -2.84 -10.88 -1.04
CA ILE A 3 -2.72 -9.77 -1.99
C ILE A 3 -4.13 -9.34 -2.40
N CYS A 4 -4.41 -8.05 -2.31
CA CYS A 4 -5.68 -7.46 -2.73
C CYS A 4 -5.47 -6.01 -3.18
N ASN A 5 -6.52 -5.41 -3.74
CA ASN A 5 -6.53 -4.02 -4.22
C ASN A 5 -7.55 -3.18 -3.44
N ILE A 6 -7.42 -1.85 -3.51
CA ILE A 6 -8.44 -0.91 -3.02
C ILE A 6 -9.78 -1.20 -3.70
N LEU A 7 -9.82 -1.11 -5.05
CA LEU A 7 -11.01 -1.46 -5.81
C LEU A 7 -11.11 -2.97 -6.04
N LYS A 8 -12.35 -3.48 -6.06
CA LYS A 8 -12.64 -4.90 -6.37
C LYS A 8 -13.07 -5.12 -7.82
N CYS A 9 -13.32 -4.04 -8.55
CA CYS A 9 -13.68 -4.03 -9.97
C CYS A 9 -12.69 -3.19 -10.76
N ARG A 10 -12.39 -3.61 -11.98
CA ARG A 10 -11.48 -2.89 -12.89
C ARG A 10 -12.17 -1.63 -13.44
N PRO A 11 -11.61 -0.42 -13.25
CA PRO A 11 -12.15 0.78 -13.88
C PRO A 11 -12.09 0.71 -15.41
N PRO A 12 -13.04 1.36 -16.12
CA PRO A 12 -12.99 1.47 -17.58
C PRO A 12 -11.64 2.00 -18.06
N ASN A 13 -11.06 1.36 -19.08
CA ASN A 13 -9.77 1.74 -19.67
C ASN A 13 -8.59 1.82 -18.66
N ASN A 14 -8.66 1.12 -17.52
CA ASN A 14 -7.64 1.22 -16.45
C ASN A 14 -7.42 2.66 -15.95
N ARG A 15 -8.45 3.52 -16.03
CA ARG A 15 -8.35 4.85 -15.44
C ARG A 15 -8.09 4.75 -13.93
N ASP A 16 -7.65 5.87 -13.37
CA ASP A 16 -7.51 6.00 -11.93
C ASP A 16 -8.88 5.84 -11.21
N PRO A 17 -8.88 5.26 -9.99
CA PRO A 17 -10.09 5.11 -9.19
C PRO A 17 -10.64 6.49 -8.77
N GLN A 18 -11.95 6.64 -8.79
CA GLN A 18 -12.63 7.82 -8.29
C GLN A 18 -12.87 7.73 -6.77
N PRO A 19 -13.02 8.86 -6.07
CA PRO A 19 -13.20 8.86 -4.60
C PRO A 19 -14.41 8.04 -4.12
N ASP A 20 -15.54 8.13 -4.82
CA ASP A 20 -16.75 7.37 -4.54
C ASP A 20 -16.56 5.86 -4.77
N GLU A 21 -15.85 5.47 -5.83
CA GLU A 21 -15.51 4.06 -6.07
C GLU A 21 -14.66 3.48 -4.95
N ILE A 22 -13.71 4.26 -4.43
CA ILE A 22 -12.87 3.89 -3.29
C ILE A 22 -13.74 3.74 -2.03
N GLU A 23 -14.59 4.72 -1.73
CA GLU A 23 -15.48 4.71 -0.57
C GLU A 23 -16.39 3.47 -0.56
N GLN A 24 -16.96 3.10 -1.70
CA GLN A 24 -17.80 1.91 -1.82
C GLN A 24 -17.01 0.60 -1.67
N CYS A 25 -15.74 0.57 -2.07
CA CYS A 25 -14.90 -0.63 -1.98
C CYS A 25 -14.16 -0.78 -0.64
N GLU A 26 -13.96 0.30 0.10
CA GLU A 26 -13.16 0.31 1.33
C GLU A 26 -13.70 -0.65 2.42
N PRO A 27 -15.02 -0.78 2.66
CA PRO A 27 -15.54 -1.73 3.65
C PRO A 27 -15.11 -3.18 3.40
N TYR A 28 -15.01 -3.60 2.14
CA TYR A 28 -14.52 -4.94 1.80
C TYR A 28 -13.05 -5.11 2.14
N LEU A 29 -12.23 -4.07 1.91
CA LEU A 29 -10.81 -4.10 2.27
C LEU A 29 -10.62 -4.14 3.79
N LYS A 30 -11.37 -3.31 4.53
CA LYS A 30 -11.37 -3.34 6.00
C LYS A 30 -11.71 -4.73 6.52
N ARG A 31 -12.79 -5.33 6.00
CA ARG A 31 -13.19 -6.68 6.38
C ARG A 31 -12.14 -7.73 6.04
N GLN A 32 -11.46 -7.60 4.90
CA GLN A 32 -10.33 -8.48 4.54
C GLN A 32 -9.17 -8.34 5.53
N ILE A 33 -8.80 -7.13 5.93
CA ILE A 33 -7.75 -6.87 6.91
C ILE A 33 -8.14 -7.46 8.28
N GLU A 34 -9.37 -7.25 8.74
CA GLU A 34 -9.89 -7.81 9.99
C GLU A 34 -9.83 -9.34 10.03
N ILE A 35 -10.16 -10.01 8.92
CA ILE A 35 -10.14 -11.48 8.84
C ILE A 35 -8.71 -12.01 8.78
N VAL A 36 -7.84 -11.34 8.00
CA VAL A 36 -6.46 -11.81 7.78
C VAL A 36 -5.56 -11.51 8.99
N GLN A 37 -5.87 -10.45 9.76
CA GLN A 37 -5.08 -9.96 10.90
C GLN A 37 -3.58 -9.89 10.58
N PRO A 38 -3.17 -9.12 9.55
CA PRO A 38 -1.79 -9.12 9.10
C PRO A 38 -0.85 -8.52 10.15
N ARG A 39 0.35 -9.09 10.27
CA ARG A 39 1.44 -8.53 11.10
C ARG A 39 2.02 -7.24 10.52
N VAL A 40 1.98 -7.07 9.20
CA VAL A 40 2.45 -5.90 8.47
C VAL A 40 1.63 -5.70 7.20
N ILE A 41 1.35 -4.45 6.85
CA ILE A 41 0.70 -4.06 5.60
C ILE A 41 1.73 -3.43 4.67
N CYS A 42 1.74 -3.83 3.40
CA CYS A 42 2.55 -3.20 2.36
C CYS A 42 1.63 -2.59 1.31
N THR A 43 1.63 -1.27 1.17
CA THR A 43 0.85 -0.57 0.15
C THR A 43 1.69 -0.31 -1.10
N LEU A 44 1.12 -0.65 -2.26
CA LEU A 44 1.77 -0.52 -3.56
C LEU A 44 1.15 0.65 -4.33
N GLY A 45 1.85 1.78 -4.37
CA GLY A 45 1.46 2.97 -5.12
C GLY A 45 0.54 3.94 -4.37
N ARG A 46 0.32 5.09 -5.02
CA ARG A 46 -0.32 6.28 -4.44
C ARG A 46 -1.69 6.01 -3.86
N PHE A 47 -2.59 5.40 -4.62
CA PHE A 47 -3.97 5.19 -4.16
C PHE A 47 -4.04 4.30 -2.93
N ALA A 48 -3.30 3.18 -2.92
CA ALA A 48 -3.27 2.30 -1.76
C ALA A 48 -2.74 3.01 -0.50
N ALA A 49 -1.63 3.72 -0.62
CA ALA A 49 -1.03 4.44 0.51
C ALA A 49 -1.94 5.58 1.00
N GLN A 50 -2.40 6.45 0.10
CA GLN A 50 -3.22 7.61 0.45
C GLN A 50 -4.58 7.22 1.04
N THR A 51 -5.21 6.16 0.52
CA THR A 51 -6.50 5.68 1.05
C THR A 51 -6.36 5.17 2.48
N LEU A 52 -5.37 4.32 2.77
CA LEU A 52 -5.19 3.74 4.11
C LEU A 52 -4.68 4.78 5.11
N LEU A 53 -3.78 5.65 4.69
CA LEU A 53 -3.16 6.66 5.57
C LEU A 53 -3.98 7.94 5.70
N ARG A 54 -5.12 8.04 5.01
CA ARG A 54 -5.95 9.27 4.94
C ARG A 54 -5.11 10.51 4.64
N SER A 55 -4.21 10.39 3.66
CA SER A 55 -3.19 11.39 3.35
C SER A 55 -3.23 11.81 1.89
N HIS A 56 -2.83 13.05 1.61
CA HIS A 56 -2.63 13.57 0.25
C HIS A 56 -1.14 13.76 -0.09
N GLU A 57 -0.24 13.33 0.78
CA GLU A 57 1.19 13.49 0.57
C GLU A 57 1.70 12.72 -0.67
N PRO A 58 2.77 13.21 -1.32
CA PRO A 58 3.37 12.53 -2.46
C PRO A 58 4.03 11.21 -2.03
N MET A 59 4.06 10.23 -2.95
CA MET A 59 4.60 8.89 -2.68
C MET A 59 6.03 8.87 -2.16
N GLY A 60 6.89 9.79 -2.65
CA GLY A 60 8.27 9.90 -2.18
C GLY A 60 8.36 10.22 -0.68
N ARG A 61 7.44 11.04 -0.15
CA ARG A 61 7.39 11.33 1.28
C ARG A 61 6.77 10.18 2.07
N LEU A 62 5.67 9.61 1.57
CA LEU A 62 4.96 8.53 2.27
C LEU A 62 5.84 7.29 2.49
N ARG A 63 6.68 6.91 1.51
CA ARG A 63 7.55 5.73 1.66
C ARG A 63 8.66 5.89 2.69
N ASP A 64 9.09 7.12 2.95
CA ASP A 64 10.22 7.44 3.83
C ASP A 64 9.80 7.59 5.31
N GLN A 65 8.52 7.37 5.62
CA GLN A 65 7.96 7.50 6.97
C GLN A 65 7.55 6.14 7.57
N ASP A 66 7.46 6.10 8.90
CA ASP A 66 6.82 5.04 9.67
C ASP A 66 5.31 5.27 9.77
N HIS A 67 4.54 4.28 9.35
CA HIS A 67 3.08 4.35 9.34
C HIS A 67 2.46 3.19 10.07
N HIS A 68 1.24 3.42 10.54
CA HIS A 68 0.37 2.40 11.08
C HIS A 68 -1.03 2.56 10.48
N TYR A 69 -1.71 1.43 10.30
CA TYR A 69 -3.12 1.38 9.95
C TYR A 69 -3.84 0.55 11.00
N GLU A 70 -4.71 1.18 11.78
CA GLU A 70 -5.47 0.51 12.86
C GLU A 70 -4.53 -0.29 13.80
N GLY A 71 -3.39 0.29 14.15
CA GLY A 71 -2.36 -0.34 15.00
C GLY A 71 -1.43 -1.34 14.29
N ILE A 72 -1.65 -1.63 13.01
CA ILE A 72 -0.81 -2.55 12.22
C ILE A 72 0.30 -1.75 11.52
N PRO A 73 1.59 -2.13 11.65
CA PRO A 73 2.67 -1.50 10.91
C PRO A 73 2.42 -1.49 9.40
N LEU A 74 2.63 -0.34 8.76
CA LEU A 74 2.39 -0.14 7.34
C LEU A 74 3.63 0.44 6.65
N VAL A 75 4.01 -0.16 5.53
CA VAL A 75 5.07 0.35 4.65
C VAL A 75 4.45 0.73 3.31
N ALA A 76 4.68 1.98 2.88
CA ALA A 76 4.30 2.45 1.55
C ALA A 76 5.47 2.31 0.58
N THR A 77 5.20 1.83 -0.64
CA THR A 77 6.22 1.75 -1.68
C THR A 77 5.63 1.92 -3.08
N TYR A 78 6.48 1.94 -4.10
CA TYR A 78 6.08 2.15 -5.48
C TYR A 78 5.32 0.94 -6.05
N HIS A 79 4.29 1.22 -6.86
CA HIS A 79 3.57 0.17 -7.57
C HIS A 79 4.46 -0.48 -8.63
N PRO A 80 4.43 -1.82 -8.83
CA PRO A 80 5.25 -2.50 -9.83
C PRO A 80 5.16 -1.91 -11.25
N ALA A 81 3.95 -1.50 -11.68
CA ALA A 81 3.75 -0.85 -12.98
C ALA A 81 4.56 0.45 -13.15
N ALA A 82 4.81 1.19 -12.06
CA ALA A 82 5.67 2.36 -12.09
C ALA A 82 7.14 2.00 -12.29
N LEU A 83 7.59 0.86 -11.74
CA LEU A 83 8.95 0.35 -11.88
C LEU A 83 9.27 -0.16 -13.28
N LEU A 84 8.25 -0.62 -14.01
CA LEU A 84 8.39 -0.98 -15.43
C LEU A 84 8.75 0.24 -16.28
N ARG A 85 8.26 1.43 -15.90
CA ARG A 85 8.54 2.69 -16.60
C ARG A 85 9.74 3.44 -16.03
N ASN A 86 10.06 3.22 -14.75
CA ASN A 86 11.09 3.96 -14.02
C ASN A 86 12.03 2.98 -13.32
N SER A 87 13.05 2.51 -14.04
CA SER A 87 14.02 1.52 -13.53
C SER A 87 14.76 2.01 -12.28
N GLN A 88 15.01 3.31 -12.16
CA GLN A 88 15.68 3.93 -11.01
C GLN A 88 14.92 3.74 -9.68
N TRP A 89 13.62 3.46 -9.70
CA TRP A 89 12.81 3.24 -8.49
C TRP A 89 12.89 1.80 -7.96
N LYS A 90 13.52 0.88 -8.69
CA LYS A 90 13.67 -0.52 -8.26
C LYS A 90 14.51 -0.64 -6.99
N ARG A 91 15.64 0.08 -6.91
CA ARG A 91 16.53 0.05 -5.74
C ARG A 91 15.84 0.60 -4.48
N PRO A 92 15.18 1.77 -4.50
CA PRO A 92 14.35 2.23 -3.38
C PRO A 92 13.28 1.20 -2.98
N THR A 93 12.51 0.66 -3.94
CA THR A 93 11.48 -0.35 -3.64
C THR A 93 12.05 -1.58 -2.95
N TRP A 94 13.24 -2.01 -3.35
CA TRP A 94 13.92 -3.13 -2.68
C TRP A 94 14.25 -2.84 -1.21
N GLU A 95 14.68 -1.62 -0.90
CA GLU A 95 14.92 -1.20 0.48
C GLU A 95 13.61 -1.22 1.30
N ASP A 96 12.49 -0.78 0.71
CA ASP A 96 11.18 -0.86 1.36
C ASP A 96 10.76 -2.30 1.63
N MET A 97 11.00 -3.22 0.69
CA MET A 97 10.66 -4.63 0.87
C MET A 97 11.51 -5.29 1.96
N LYS A 98 12.78 -4.89 2.12
CA LYS A 98 13.59 -5.33 3.26
C LYS A 98 13.02 -4.82 4.58
N ARG A 99 12.51 -3.58 4.63
CA ARG A 99 11.83 -3.02 5.80
C ARG A 99 10.54 -3.78 6.13
N VAL A 100 9.72 -4.12 5.12
CA VAL A 100 8.55 -5.01 5.29
C VAL A 100 8.99 -6.35 5.90
N ARG A 101 10.08 -6.94 5.41
CA ARG A 101 10.59 -8.22 5.93
C ARG A 101 11.04 -8.11 7.40
N LYS A 102 11.79 -7.06 7.75
CA LYS A 102 12.22 -6.81 9.14
C LYS A 102 11.03 -6.70 10.10
N LEU A 103 10.04 -5.89 9.75
CA LEU A 103 8.80 -5.73 10.53
C LEU A 103 8.04 -7.06 10.67
N TYR A 104 7.94 -7.83 9.59
CA TYR A 104 7.31 -9.16 9.62
C TYR A 104 8.06 -10.14 10.54
N ASP A 105 9.39 -10.11 10.55
CA ASP A 105 10.20 -10.99 11.39
C ASP A 105 10.19 -10.58 12.87
N GLY A 106 9.71 -9.36 13.19
CA GLY A 106 9.75 -8.82 14.55
C GLY A 106 11.16 -8.39 14.97
N VAL A 107 11.98 -7.99 14.00
CA VAL A 107 13.29 -7.38 14.24
C VAL A 107 13.07 -5.87 14.29
N ASP A 108 13.37 -5.24 15.43
CA ASP A 108 13.22 -3.79 15.64
C ASP A 108 13.95 -2.98 14.54
N LEU A 109 13.41 -1.79 14.22
CA LEU A 109 14.00 -0.83 13.28
C LEU A 109 15.07 0.03 13.95
#